data_AF-A0A0N1MWB3-F1
#
_entry.id   AF-A0A0N1MWB3-F1
#
_cell.length_a   1.000
_cell.length_b   1.000
_cell.length_c   1.000
_cell.angle_alpha   90.00
_cell.angle_beta   90.00
_cell.angle_gamma   90.00
#
_symmetry.space_group_name_H-M   'P 1'
#
loop_
_entity.id
_entity.type
_entity.pdbx_description
1 polymer ?
#
loop_
_entity_poly.entity_id
_entity_poly.type
_entity_poly.pdbx_seq_one_letter_code
_entity_poly.pdbx_strand_id
1 'polypeptide(L)'
;MTKRKGRANPQERRSSIIENAIGMFAELGFHGLTVHGLADRCGMSGAGLLYYFKSKEDLLLAVLETIETRESAAVMPLIEAVEQAQGEPALAWQSIVELMRQMFRRSVADPVITRFVLLLQAESLEVGHAAHDWFRNREQLALELLTQLLTPYIGEPVSNSRHIMALMQGLAQQWPPGARVRRCCRVGQGARTRTVPRQACRRDVLGTTKPATRQCRIGRVACARF
;
A
#
# COMPACT_ATOMS: atom_id res chain seq x y z
N MET A 1 -34.59 -11.54 29.83
CA MET A 1 -34.59 -11.94 28.41
C MET A 1 -33.26 -11.56 27.78
N THR A 2 -32.34 -12.52 27.66
CA THR A 2 -31.05 -12.33 27.00
C THR A 2 -31.26 -12.31 25.49
N LYS A 3 -31.09 -11.14 24.87
CA LYS A 3 -31.21 -10.94 23.41
C LYS A 3 -30.10 -11.74 22.72
N ARG A 4 -30.43 -12.94 22.24
CA ARG A 4 -29.53 -13.79 21.44
C ARG A 4 -29.10 -12.98 20.22
N LYS A 5 -27.82 -12.55 20.19
CA LYS A 5 -27.21 -11.86 19.03
C LYS A 5 -27.55 -12.67 17.79
N GLY A 6 -28.34 -12.10 16.87
CA GLY A 6 -28.64 -12.72 15.59
C GLY A 6 -27.33 -13.09 14.91
N ARG A 7 -27.27 -14.30 14.34
CA ARG A 7 -26.10 -14.76 13.57
C ARG A 7 -25.87 -13.73 12.48
N ALA A 8 -24.74 -13.02 12.53
CA ALA A 8 -24.37 -12.05 11.49
C ALA A 8 -24.51 -12.69 10.11
N ASN A 9 -25.01 -11.93 9.15
CA ASN A 9 -25.23 -12.41 7.78
C ASN A 9 -23.91 -13.02 7.25
N PRO A 10 -23.92 -14.23 6.63
CA PRO A 10 -22.70 -14.84 6.10
C PRO A 10 -21.86 -13.89 5.23
N GLN A 11 -22.50 -13.01 4.46
CA GLN A 11 -21.84 -12.00 3.64
C GLN A 11 -21.14 -10.92 4.50
N GLU A 12 -21.81 -10.39 5.52
CA GLU A 12 -21.20 -9.44 6.46
C GLU A 12 -20.00 -10.06 7.17
N ARG A 13 -20.09 -11.35 7.53
CA ARG A 13 -18.98 -12.08 8.13
C ARG A 13 -17.81 -12.20 7.17
N ARG A 14 -18.06 -12.59 5.93
CA ARG A 14 -17.03 -12.69 4.88
C ARG A 14 -16.32 -11.36 4.67
N SER A 15 -17.07 -10.27 4.54
CA SER A 15 -16.51 -8.92 4.40
C SER A 15 -15.67 -8.52 5.61
N SER A 16 -16.14 -8.81 6.83
CA SER A 16 -15.38 -8.53 8.06
C SER A 16 -14.06 -9.30 8.13
N ILE A 17 -14.00 -10.54 7.63
CA ILE A 17 -12.74 -11.30 7.53
C ILE A 17 -11.80 -10.63 6.53
N ILE A 18 -12.31 -10.21 5.37
CA ILE A 18 -11.53 -9.51 4.33
C ILE A 18 -10.91 -8.22 4.88
N GLU A 19 -11.67 -7.39 5.59
CA GLU A 19 -11.12 -6.16 6.18
C GLU A 19 -9.96 -6.44 7.16
N ASN A 20 -10.09 -7.47 7.99
CA ASN A 20 -9.01 -7.85 8.90
C ASN A 20 -7.80 -8.41 8.14
N ALA A 21 -8.04 -9.18 7.08
CA ALA A 21 -7.00 -9.75 6.24
C ALA A 21 -6.20 -8.67 5.50
N ILE A 22 -6.85 -7.61 4.98
CA ILE A 22 -6.18 -6.46 4.33
C ILE A 22 -5.09 -5.90 5.25
N GLY A 23 -5.45 -5.58 6.49
CA GLY A 23 -4.49 -5.02 7.46
C GLY A 23 -3.35 -5.99 7.80
N MET A 24 -3.66 -7.28 7.99
CA MET A 24 -2.63 -8.27 8.30
C MET A 24 -1.68 -8.53 7.12
N PHE A 25 -2.18 -8.63 5.90
CA PHE A 25 -1.32 -8.77 4.71
C PHE A 25 -0.47 -7.51 4.49
N ALA A 26 -1.04 -6.31 4.72
CA ALA A 26 -0.26 -5.07 4.69
C ALA A 26 0.89 -5.09 5.72
N GLU A 27 0.68 -5.71 6.87
CA GLU A 27 1.66 -5.77 7.95
C GLU A 27 2.72 -6.86 7.80
N LEU A 28 2.30 -8.05 7.35
CA LEU A 28 3.07 -9.29 7.45
C LEU A 28 3.44 -9.91 6.11
N GLY A 29 2.85 -9.44 5.00
CA GLY A 29 2.95 -10.08 3.69
C GLY A 29 2.21 -11.43 3.65
N PHE A 30 2.30 -12.11 2.50
CA PHE A 30 1.66 -13.41 2.31
C PHE A 30 2.27 -14.47 3.21
N HIS A 31 3.61 -14.52 3.32
CA HIS A 31 4.30 -15.57 4.07
C HIS A 31 4.13 -15.41 5.59
N GLY A 32 4.08 -14.18 6.10
CA GLY A 32 3.95 -13.92 7.55
C GLY A 32 2.53 -14.11 8.08
N LEU A 33 1.49 -13.97 7.24
CA LEU A 33 0.11 -14.21 7.64
C LEU A 33 -0.16 -15.70 7.84
N THR A 34 -0.76 -16.04 8.99
CA THR A 34 -1.26 -17.40 9.28
C THR A 34 -2.78 -17.40 9.40
N VAL A 35 -3.41 -18.48 8.93
CA VAL A 35 -4.87 -18.68 9.03
C VAL A 35 -5.33 -18.65 10.49
N HIS A 36 -4.56 -19.26 11.39
CA HIS A 36 -4.89 -19.27 12.81
C HIS A 36 -4.82 -17.85 13.41
N GLY A 37 -3.77 -17.09 13.13
CA GLY A 37 -3.63 -15.72 13.64
C GLY A 37 -4.75 -14.79 13.14
N LEU A 38 -5.17 -14.94 11.88
CA LEU A 38 -6.31 -14.18 11.36
C LEU A 38 -7.64 -14.64 12.00
N ALA A 39 -7.82 -15.95 12.22
CA ALA A 39 -9.00 -16.48 12.87
C ALA A 39 -9.14 -15.95 14.31
N ASP A 40 -8.03 -15.90 15.06
CA ASP A 40 -7.97 -15.34 16.41
C ASP A 40 -8.33 -13.85 16.40
N ARG A 41 -7.78 -13.07 15.46
CA ARG A 41 -8.13 -11.65 15.26
C ARG A 41 -9.62 -11.47 14.95
N CYS A 42 -10.20 -12.39 14.20
CA CYS A 42 -11.63 -12.39 13.87
C CYS A 42 -12.52 -12.98 14.99
N GLY A 43 -11.94 -13.48 16.09
CA GLY A 43 -12.66 -14.13 17.19
C GLY A 43 -13.35 -15.43 16.79
N MET A 44 -12.72 -16.24 15.93
CA MET A 44 -13.26 -17.51 15.44
C MET A 44 -12.20 -18.61 15.36
N SER A 45 -12.62 -19.85 15.13
CA SER A 45 -11.69 -20.97 14.91
C SER A 45 -11.09 -20.93 13.50
N GLY A 46 -9.90 -21.51 13.33
CA GLY A 46 -9.29 -21.69 12.01
C GLY A 46 -10.19 -22.46 11.04
N ALA A 47 -10.85 -23.52 11.50
CA ALA A 47 -11.86 -24.24 10.71
C ALA A 47 -13.07 -23.36 10.33
N GLY A 48 -13.49 -22.47 11.24
CA GLY A 48 -14.55 -21.50 10.97
C GLY A 48 -14.17 -20.46 9.91
N LEU A 49 -12.89 -20.06 9.85
CA LEU A 49 -12.38 -19.20 8.79
C LEU A 49 -12.29 -19.95 7.46
N LEU A 50 -11.77 -21.18 7.48
CA LEU A 50 -11.62 -22.01 6.29
C LEU A 50 -12.95 -22.42 5.64
N TYR A 51 -14.06 -22.31 6.38
CA TYR A 51 -15.40 -22.41 5.82
C TYR A 51 -15.70 -21.28 4.81
N TYR A 52 -15.17 -20.07 5.01
CA TYR A 52 -15.36 -18.93 4.11
C TYR A 52 -14.32 -18.84 2.99
N PHE A 53 -13.09 -19.28 3.27
CA PHE A 53 -11.96 -19.25 2.34
C PHE A 53 -11.24 -20.58 2.38
N LYS A 54 -11.22 -21.31 1.27
CA LYS A 54 -10.75 -22.71 1.25
C LYS A 54 -9.28 -22.83 1.64
N SER A 55 -8.50 -21.78 1.43
CA SER A 55 -7.09 -21.72 1.78
C SER A 55 -6.63 -20.26 2.02
N LYS A 56 -5.35 -20.08 2.39
CA LYS A 56 -4.74 -18.75 2.52
C LYS A 56 -4.63 -18.05 1.17
N GLU A 57 -4.38 -18.81 0.11
CA GLU A 57 -4.32 -18.37 -1.28
C GLU A 57 -5.69 -17.86 -1.75
N ASP A 58 -6.76 -18.63 -1.50
CA ASP A 58 -8.13 -18.23 -1.80
C ASP A 58 -8.53 -16.94 -1.07
N LEU A 59 -8.12 -16.81 0.20
CA LEU A 59 -8.29 -15.57 0.94
C LEU A 59 -7.52 -14.40 0.30
N LEU A 60 -6.25 -14.61 -0.08
CA LEU A 60 -5.42 -13.58 -0.71
C LEU A 60 -6.07 -13.05 -2.00
N LEU A 61 -6.51 -13.96 -2.87
CA LEU A 61 -7.16 -13.60 -4.14
C LEU A 61 -8.46 -12.84 -3.90
N ALA A 62 -9.28 -13.26 -2.94
CA ALA A 62 -10.51 -12.55 -2.58
C ALA A 62 -10.24 -11.14 -2.02
N VAL A 63 -9.15 -10.97 -1.27
CA VAL A 63 -8.72 -9.65 -0.78
C VAL A 63 -8.28 -8.76 -1.95
N LEU A 64 -7.44 -9.28 -2.86
CA LEU A 64 -6.98 -8.57 -4.05
C LEU A 64 -8.15 -8.12 -4.93
N GLU A 65 -9.10 -9.01 -5.20
CA GLU A 65 -10.32 -8.70 -5.96
C GLU A 65 -11.18 -7.62 -5.27
N THR A 66 -11.30 -7.67 -3.95
CA THR A 66 -12.05 -6.66 -3.18
C THR A 66 -11.41 -5.29 -3.29
N ILE A 67 -10.07 -5.21 -3.18
CA ILE A 67 -9.34 -3.95 -3.35
C ILE A 67 -9.48 -3.46 -4.77
N GLU A 68 -9.27 -4.33 -5.76
CA GLU A 68 -9.37 -3.96 -7.18
C GLU A 68 -10.75 -3.42 -7.53
N THR A 69 -11.82 -4.04 -7.03
CA THR A 69 -13.19 -3.56 -7.22
C THR A 69 -13.38 -2.15 -6.67
N ARG A 70 -12.82 -1.85 -5.47
CA ARG A 70 -12.89 -0.51 -4.86
C ARG A 70 -12.12 0.52 -5.68
N GLU A 71 -10.93 0.16 -6.14
CA GLU A 71 -10.05 1.07 -6.88
C GLU A 71 -10.62 1.35 -8.27
N SER A 72 -11.02 0.31 -9.00
CA SER A 72 -11.65 0.41 -10.32
C SER A 72 -12.94 1.24 -10.29
N ALA A 73 -13.79 1.08 -9.27
CA ALA A 73 -15.03 1.86 -9.15
C ALA A 73 -14.80 3.38 -9.07
N ALA A 74 -13.64 3.84 -8.59
CA ALA A 74 -13.35 5.27 -8.49
C ALA A 74 -12.75 5.88 -9.75
N VAL A 75 -12.30 5.06 -10.70
CA VAL A 75 -11.72 5.52 -11.97
C VAL A 75 -12.64 5.24 -13.15
N MET A 76 -13.60 4.31 -13.01
CA MET A 76 -14.56 3.97 -14.06
C MET A 76 -15.28 5.19 -14.67
N PRO A 77 -15.80 6.16 -13.88
CA PRO A 77 -16.47 7.33 -14.47
C PRO A 77 -15.55 8.18 -15.36
N LEU A 78 -14.24 8.19 -15.08
CA LEU A 78 -13.27 8.92 -15.89
C LEU A 78 -12.94 8.18 -17.18
N ILE A 79 -12.91 6.84 -17.16
CA ILE A 79 -12.77 6.01 -18.36
C ILE A 79 -13.98 6.21 -19.28
N GLU A 80 -15.19 6.12 -18.74
CA GLU A 80 -16.43 6.38 -19.46
C GLU A 80 -16.45 7.80 -20.06
N ALA A 81 -15.95 8.80 -19.33
CA ALA A 81 -15.84 10.17 -19.83
C ALA A 81 -14.86 10.31 -21.01
N VAL A 82 -13.80 9.49 -21.08
CA VAL A 82 -12.91 9.45 -22.26
C VAL A 82 -13.65 8.86 -23.46
N GLU A 83 -14.37 7.76 -23.25
CA GLU A 83 -15.13 7.08 -24.31
C GLU A 83 -16.27 7.94 -24.86
N GLN A 84 -16.92 8.73 -24.02
CA GLN A 84 -18.04 9.62 -24.39
C GLN A 84 -17.59 10.91 -25.09
N ALA A 85 -16.32 11.31 -24.95
CA ALA A 85 -15.77 12.51 -25.59
C ALA A 85 -15.52 12.34 -27.11
N GLN A 86 -16.29 11.48 -27.79
CA GLN A 86 -16.13 11.17 -29.21
C GLN A 86 -16.18 12.45 -30.05
N GLY A 87 -15.15 12.67 -30.88
CA GLY A 87 -15.04 13.87 -31.71
C GLY A 87 -14.53 15.12 -30.97
N GLU A 88 -14.23 15.03 -29.67
CA GLU A 88 -13.69 16.11 -28.84
C GLU A 88 -12.33 15.73 -28.20
N PRO A 89 -11.21 15.73 -28.97
CA PRO A 89 -9.91 15.27 -28.48
C PRO A 89 -9.41 16.02 -27.24
N ALA A 90 -9.74 17.31 -27.11
CA ALA A 90 -9.36 18.11 -25.96
C ALA A 90 -10.07 17.67 -24.68
N LEU A 91 -11.35 17.29 -24.76
CA LEU A 91 -12.13 16.80 -23.63
C LEU A 91 -11.65 15.40 -23.21
N ALA A 92 -11.44 14.51 -24.18
CA ALA A 92 -10.89 13.18 -23.94
C ALA A 92 -9.51 13.26 -23.26
N TRP A 93 -8.62 14.14 -23.74
CA TRP A 93 -7.32 14.36 -23.10
C TRP A 93 -7.44 14.86 -21.65
N GLN A 94 -8.36 15.77 -21.37
CA GLN A 94 -8.61 16.24 -20.00
C GLN A 94 -9.06 15.10 -19.08
N SER A 95 -9.96 14.23 -19.56
CA SER A 95 -10.42 13.06 -18.82
C SER A 95 -9.29 12.05 -18.57
N ILE A 96 -8.39 11.82 -19.54
CA ILE A 96 -7.20 10.97 -19.36
C ILE A 96 -6.26 11.55 -18.29
N VAL A 97 -6.00 12.87 -18.34
CA VAL A 97 -5.14 13.53 -17.34
C VAL A 97 -5.77 13.43 -15.95
N GLU A 98 -7.09 13.62 -15.83
CA GLU A 98 -7.77 13.49 -14.54
C GLU A 98 -7.81 12.04 -14.05
N LEU A 99 -7.96 11.07 -14.94
CA LEU A 99 -7.79 9.64 -14.65
C LEU A 99 -6.42 9.35 -14.03
N MET A 100 -5.33 9.85 -14.64
CA MET A 100 -3.98 9.69 -14.10
C MET A 100 -3.81 10.34 -12.72
N ARG A 101 -4.35 11.55 -12.53
CA ARG A 101 -4.33 12.23 -11.22
C ARG A 101 -5.12 11.47 -10.18
N GLN A 102 -6.28 10.94 -10.54
CA GLN A 102 -7.12 10.18 -9.63
C GLN A 102 -6.43 8.89 -9.19
N MET A 103 -5.83 8.14 -10.13
CA MET A 103 -5.01 6.97 -9.81
C MET A 103 -3.88 7.30 -8.83
N PHE A 104 -3.17 8.41 -9.05
CA PHE A 104 -2.11 8.85 -8.14
C PHE A 104 -2.65 9.28 -6.77
N ARG A 105 -3.73 10.07 -6.70
CA ARG A 105 -4.34 10.48 -5.42
C ARG A 105 -4.76 9.27 -4.60
N ARG A 106 -5.33 8.24 -5.25
CA ARG A 106 -5.75 6.99 -4.62
C ARG A 106 -4.56 6.20 -4.10
N SER A 107 -3.48 6.09 -4.88
CA SER A 107 -2.27 5.37 -4.46
C SER A 107 -1.58 6.00 -3.24
N VAL A 108 -1.86 7.26 -2.93
CA VAL A 108 -1.39 7.96 -1.73
C VAL A 108 -2.49 8.26 -0.70
N ALA A 109 -3.73 7.80 -0.88
CA ALA A 109 -4.82 8.10 0.05
C ALA A 109 -4.81 7.20 1.29
N ASP A 110 -4.53 5.91 1.12
CA ASP A 110 -4.58 4.91 2.18
C ASP A 110 -3.24 4.18 2.33
N PRO A 111 -2.43 4.51 3.37
CA PRO A 111 -1.16 3.84 3.62
C PRO A 111 -1.25 2.33 3.80
N VAL A 112 -2.38 1.80 4.29
CA VAL A 112 -2.56 0.36 4.49
C VAL A 112 -2.66 -0.32 3.13
N ILE A 113 -3.49 0.21 2.22
CA ILE A 113 -3.64 -0.32 0.87
C ILE A 113 -2.35 -0.15 0.07
N THR A 114 -1.70 1.02 0.13
CA THR A 114 -0.42 1.24 -0.56
C THR A 114 0.62 0.22 -0.10
N ARG A 115 0.76 0.01 1.22
CA ARG A 115 1.72 -0.95 1.77
C ARG A 115 1.37 -2.39 1.37
N PHE A 116 0.09 -2.75 1.43
CA PHE A 116 -0.41 -4.06 1.00
C PHE A 116 -0.01 -4.36 -0.44
N VAL A 117 -0.33 -3.45 -1.38
CA VAL A 117 -0.06 -3.66 -2.81
C VAL A 117 1.44 -3.75 -3.05
N LEU A 118 2.24 -2.83 -2.51
CA LEU A 118 3.68 -2.82 -2.74
C LEU A 118 4.39 -4.07 -2.20
N LEU A 119 4.00 -4.53 -1.01
CA LEU A 119 4.59 -5.72 -0.41
C LEU A 119 4.24 -6.97 -1.21
N LEU A 120 2.96 -7.18 -1.52
CA LEU A 120 2.53 -8.37 -2.25
C LEU A 120 2.97 -8.36 -3.71
N GLN A 121 3.05 -7.19 -4.35
CA GLN A 121 3.60 -7.08 -5.69
C GLN A 121 5.06 -7.54 -5.70
N ALA A 122 5.85 -7.15 -4.70
CA ALA A 122 7.24 -7.60 -4.56
C ALA A 122 7.34 -9.12 -4.31
N GLU A 123 6.52 -9.68 -3.41
CA GLU A 123 6.47 -11.13 -3.17
C GLU A 123 6.01 -11.91 -4.40
N SER A 124 5.09 -11.34 -5.19
CA SER A 124 4.55 -11.95 -6.40
C SER A 124 5.53 -12.04 -7.57
N LEU A 125 6.72 -11.43 -7.47
CA LEU A 125 7.78 -11.59 -8.47
C LEU A 125 8.27 -13.04 -8.56
N GLU A 126 8.11 -13.81 -7.48
CA GLU A 126 8.32 -15.25 -7.50
C GLU A 126 7.18 -15.96 -8.26
N VAL A 127 7.53 -16.78 -9.25
CA VAL A 127 6.55 -17.50 -10.10
C VAL A 127 5.66 -18.46 -9.29
N GLY A 128 6.16 -19.00 -8.18
CA GLY A 128 5.40 -19.89 -7.29
C GLY A 128 4.43 -19.18 -6.34
N HIS A 129 4.42 -17.84 -6.31
CA HIS A 129 3.58 -17.07 -5.39
C HIS A 129 2.11 -17.09 -5.81
N ALA A 130 1.20 -17.19 -4.85
CA ALA A 130 -0.24 -17.33 -5.09
C ALA A 130 -0.87 -16.16 -5.88
N ALA A 131 -0.29 -14.96 -5.79
CA ALA A 131 -0.74 -13.78 -6.51
C ALA A 131 0.04 -13.50 -7.81
N HIS A 132 0.99 -14.35 -8.22
CA HIS A 132 1.84 -14.11 -9.40
C HIS A 132 1.00 -13.79 -10.64
N ASP A 133 0.11 -14.71 -11.02
CA ASP A 133 -0.73 -14.54 -12.20
C ASP A 133 -1.71 -13.37 -12.07
N TRP A 134 -2.21 -13.13 -10.85
CA TRP A 134 -3.13 -12.02 -10.61
C TRP A 134 -2.46 -10.67 -10.90
N PHE A 135 -1.27 -10.42 -10.35
CA PHE A 135 -0.55 -9.16 -10.59
C PHE A 135 -0.13 -9.02 -12.04
N ARG A 136 0.33 -10.11 -12.68
CA ARG A 136 0.70 -10.10 -14.10
C ARG A 136 -0.48 -9.75 -15.01
N ASN A 137 -1.62 -10.41 -14.80
CA ASN A 137 -2.82 -10.15 -15.58
C ASN A 137 -3.33 -8.72 -15.34
N ARG A 138 -3.29 -8.25 -14.09
CA ARG A 138 -3.70 -6.90 -13.72
C ARG A 138 -2.85 -5.82 -14.39
N GLU A 139 -1.53 -6.03 -14.43
CA GLU A 139 -0.58 -5.13 -15.11
C GLU A 139 -0.80 -5.12 -16.62
N GLN A 140 -1.00 -6.30 -17.21
CA GLN A 140 -1.28 -6.43 -18.65
C GLN A 140 -2.56 -5.69 -19.05
N LEU A 141 -3.65 -5.88 -18.30
CA LEU A 141 -4.92 -5.18 -18.53
C LEU A 141 -4.77 -3.65 -18.38
N ALA A 142 -3.99 -3.20 -17.39
CA ALA A 142 -3.72 -1.78 -17.20
C ALA A 142 -2.97 -1.18 -18.39
N LEU A 143 -1.95 -1.88 -18.87
CA LEU A 143 -1.14 -1.46 -20.02
C LEU A 143 -1.97 -1.41 -21.29
N GLU A 144 -2.81 -2.41 -21.54
CA GLU A 144 -3.70 -2.45 -22.70
C GLU A 144 -4.68 -1.28 -22.70
N LEU A 145 -5.38 -1.06 -21.58
CA LEU A 145 -6.28 0.08 -21.43
C LEU A 145 -5.55 1.40 -21.64
N LEU A 146 -4.42 1.60 -20.97
CA LEU A 146 -3.66 2.84 -21.06
C LEU A 146 -3.16 3.09 -22.49
N THR A 147 -2.70 2.04 -23.17
CA THR A 147 -2.28 2.08 -24.58
C THR A 147 -3.44 2.50 -25.47
N GLN A 148 -4.63 1.91 -25.29
CA GLN A 148 -5.82 2.26 -26.06
C GLN A 148 -6.19 3.73 -25.88
N LEU A 149 -6.26 4.21 -24.64
CA LEU A 149 -6.63 5.60 -24.32
C LEU A 149 -5.61 6.61 -24.88
N LEU A 150 -4.32 6.28 -24.86
CA LEU A 150 -3.25 7.19 -25.26
C LEU A 150 -2.89 7.16 -26.74
N THR A 151 -3.24 6.09 -27.47
CA THR A 151 -2.91 5.91 -28.90
C THR A 151 -3.17 7.15 -29.77
N PRO A 152 -4.26 7.92 -29.59
CA PRO A 152 -4.50 9.12 -30.40
C PRO A 152 -3.56 10.30 -30.11
N TYR A 153 -2.83 10.28 -28.99
CA TYR A 153 -2.14 11.47 -28.44
C TYR A 153 -0.62 11.34 -28.38
N ILE A 154 -0.07 10.13 -28.46
CA ILE A 154 1.37 9.87 -28.27
C ILE A 154 1.93 8.97 -29.38
N GLY A 155 3.20 9.19 -29.72
CA GLY A 155 3.96 8.21 -30.51
C GLY A 155 4.28 6.96 -29.69
N GLU A 156 4.59 5.85 -30.35
CA GLU A 156 4.99 4.57 -29.71
C GLU A 156 4.11 4.17 -28.51
N PRO A 157 2.79 4.02 -28.70
CA PRO A 157 1.83 4.04 -27.59
C PRO A 157 2.06 2.92 -26.56
N VAL A 158 2.50 1.74 -26.97
CA VAL A 158 2.81 0.63 -26.05
C VAL A 158 4.02 0.98 -25.16
N SER A 159 5.09 1.49 -25.76
CA SER A 159 6.34 1.82 -25.04
C SER A 159 6.11 2.96 -24.06
N ASN A 160 5.47 4.03 -24.53
CA ASN A 160 5.22 5.21 -23.70
C ASN A 160 4.17 4.98 -22.62
N SER A 161 3.14 4.15 -22.86
CA SER A 161 2.22 3.73 -21.81
C SER A 161 2.93 2.93 -20.72
N ARG A 162 3.87 2.05 -21.07
CA ARG A 162 4.70 1.33 -20.11
C ARG A 162 5.57 2.28 -19.28
N HIS A 163 6.19 3.29 -19.89
CA HIS A 163 6.94 4.31 -19.16
C HIS A 163 6.07 5.11 -18.19
N ILE A 164 4.88 5.52 -18.61
CA ILE A 164 3.93 6.24 -17.75
C ILE A 164 3.49 5.36 -16.58
N MET A 165 3.18 4.08 -16.82
CA MET A 165 2.81 3.13 -15.78
C MET A 165 3.94 2.91 -14.77
N ALA A 166 5.17 2.72 -15.25
CA ALA A 166 6.35 2.57 -14.41
C ALA A 166 6.62 3.83 -13.56
N LEU A 167 6.43 5.02 -14.15
CA LEU A 167 6.52 6.29 -13.42
C LEU A 167 5.49 6.36 -12.29
N MET A 168 4.21 6.05 -12.56
CA MET A 168 3.15 6.07 -11.56
C MET A 168 3.43 5.10 -10.39
N GLN A 169 3.90 3.89 -10.69
CA GLN A 169 4.29 2.91 -9.68
C GLN A 169 5.48 3.39 -8.84
N GLY A 170 6.52 3.92 -9.49
CA GLY A 170 7.70 4.45 -8.81
C GLY A 170 7.37 5.64 -7.90
N LEU A 171 6.45 6.52 -8.32
CA LEU A 171 5.99 7.64 -7.50
C LEU A 171 5.27 7.16 -6.23
N ALA A 172 4.43 6.14 -6.34
CA ALA A 172 3.75 5.55 -5.18
C ALA A 172 4.72 4.92 -4.17
N GLN A 173 5.84 4.34 -4.65
CA GLN A 173 6.90 3.78 -3.80
C GLN A 173 7.74 4.87 -3.10
N GLN A 174 8.03 5.97 -3.79
CA GLN A 174 8.90 7.05 -3.27
C GLN A 174 8.15 8.02 -2.34
N TRP A 175 6.85 8.21 -2.56
CA TRP A 175 5.99 9.07 -1.74
C TRP A 175 4.87 8.29 -1.05
N PRO A 176 5.19 7.28 -0.20
CA PRO A 176 4.16 6.56 0.51
C PRO A 176 3.48 7.50 1.52
N PRO A 177 2.15 7.46 1.64
CA PRO A 177 1.44 8.35 2.55
C PRO A 177 1.86 8.12 4.01
N GLY A 178 2.07 9.22 4.72
CA GLY A 178 2.70 9.19 6.05
C GLY A 178 4.23 9.27 6.05
N ALA A 179 4.88 9.24 4.88
CA ALA A 179 6.24 9.73 4.73
C ALA A 179 6.24 11.24 4.99
N ARG A 180 6.32 11.61 6.28
CA ARG A 180 6.85 12.91 6.66
C ARG A 180 8.20 12.99 5.95
N VAL A 181 8.27 13.79 4.89
CA VAL A 181 9.53 14.40 4.50
C VAL A 181 10.04 14.99 5.79
N ARG A 182 11.01 14.33 6.42
CA ARG A 182 11.78 14.96 7.49
C ARG A 182 12.33 16.16 6.78
N ARG A 183 11.75 17.36 7.01
CA ARG A 183 12.43 18.60 6.68
C ARG A 183 13.79 18.38 7.30
N CYS A 184 14.83 18.24 6.47
CA CYS A 184 16.19 18.36 6.95
C CYS A 184 16.12 19.60 7.84
N CYS A 185 16.33 19.41 9.15
CA CYS A 185 16.46 20.53 10.05
C CYS A 185 17.47 21.43 9.35
N ARG A 186 17.01 22.60 8.90
CA ARG A 186 17.84 23.59 8.25
C ARG A 186 19.03 23.72 9.19
N VAL A 187 20.20 23.22 8.78
CA VAL A 187 21.43 23.35 9.56
C VAL A 187 21.59 24.85 9.73
N GLY A 188 21.27 25.31 10.93
CA GLY A 188 21.23 26.73 11.23
C GLY A 188 22.61 27.28 10.96
N GLN A 189 22.71 28.12 9.94
CA GLN A 189 23.77 29.11 9.87
C GLN A 189 23.62 29.96 11.14
N GLY A 190 24.56 29.83 12.07
CA GLY A 190 24.52 30.56 13.33
C GLY A 190 25.15 29.78 14.47
N ALA A 191 26.45 29.51 14.39
CA ALA A 191 27.23 29.15 15.55
C ALA A 191 27.16 30.28 16.59
N ARG A 192 26.41 30.09 17.68
CA ARG A 192 26.69 30.74 18.96
C ARG A 192 26.64 29.68 20.05
N THR A 193 27.81 29.32 20.53
CA THR A 193 28.04 28.46 21.70
C THR A 193 27.34 29.06 22.92
N ARG A 194 26.25 28.44 23.37
CA ARG A 194 25.74 28.59 24.74
C ARG A 194 25.75 27.22 25.40
N THR A 195 26.66 27.05 26.34
CA THR A 195 26.76 25.93 27.28
C THR A 195 25.47 25.81 28.11
N VAL A 196 24.83 24.64 28.09
CA VAL A 196 23.70 24.30 28.96
C VAL A 196 24.15 23.28 30.02
N PRO A 197 23.77 23.43 31.31
CA PRO A 197 24.24 22.56 32.38
C PRO A 197 23.56 21.18 32.33
N ARG A 198 24.33 20.12 32.60
CA ARG A 198 23.88 18.73 32.68
C ARG A 198 23.05 18.50 33.95
N GLN A 199 21.73 18.58 33.88
CA GLN A 199 20.85 17.96 34.90
C GLN A 199 19.41 17.81 34.38
N ALA A 200 19.15 16.75 33.61
CA ALA A 200 17.82 16.13 33.46
C ALA A 200 17.93 14.87 32.57
N CYS A 201 18.33 13.74 33.15
CA CYS A 201 18.09 12.43 32.54
C CYS A 201 17.79 11.41 33.63
N ARG A 202 16.52 10.98 33.72
CA ARG A 202 16.00 9.63 34.03
C ARG A 202 14.46 9.75 34.03
N ARG A 203 13.67 8.82 33.49
CA ARG A 203 13.75 7.35 33.52
C ARG A 203 12.86 6.73 32.43
N ASP A 204 13.30 5.60 31.87
CA ASP A 204 12.50 4.65 31.07
C ASP A 204 12.08 3.41 31.89
N VAL A 205 11.09 2.69 31.35
CA VAL A 205 10.05 1.83 31.95
C VAL A 205 10.47 0.47 32.52
N LEU A 206 11.75 0.09 32.53
CA LEU A 206 12.16 -1.25 33.00
C LEU A 206 12.97 -1.14 34.31
N GLY A 207 12.27 -1.38 35.43
CA GLY A 207 12.72 -1.13 36.79
C GLY A 207 13.85 -2.03 37.31
N THR A 208 15.10 -1.72 36.92
CA THR A 208 16.30 -2.14 37.69
C THR A 208 17.31 -0.99 37.79
N THR A 209 17.91 -0.79 38.97
CA THR A 209 18.65 0.42 39.36
C THR A 209 20.18 0.27 39.38
N LYS A 210 20.86 1.14 38.60
CA LYS A 210 22.25 1.69 38.75
C LYS A 210 23.46 0.74 38.55
N PRO A 211 24.70 1.27 38.33
CA PRO A 211 25.15 2.66 38.16
C PRO A 211 25.70 2.99 36.75
N ALA A 212 25.94 4.28 36.50
CA ALA A 212 26.18 4.85 35.18
C ALA A 212 27.68 4.98 34.83
N THR A 213 28.10 4.29 33.77
CA THR A 213 29.33 4.58 33.00
C THR A 213 28.91 5.07 31.60
N ARG A 214 29.03 6.38 31.36
CA ARG A 214 28.77 6.98 30.05
C ARG A 214 30.01 6.82 29.15
N GLN A 215 29.93 5.91 28.20
CA GLN A 215 30.74 5.93 26.98
C GLN A 215 29.79 5.72 25.79
N CYS A 216 29.31 6.83 25.21
CA CYS A 216 28.64 6.80 23.92
C CYS A 216 29.72 7.02 22.86
N ARG A 217 30.36 5.95 22.40
CA ARG A 217 31.10 5.92 21.12
C ARG A 217 30.14 5.39 20.07
N ILE A 218 29.35 6.28 19.45
CA ILE A 218 28.77 5.97 18.15
C ILE A 218 29.91 6.11 17.13
N GLY A 219 30.21 4.99 16.49
CA GLY A 219 31.30 4.83 15.54
C GLY A 219 31.20 5.79 14.36
N ARG A 220 32.36 6.30 13.96
CA ARG A 220 32.56 7.00 12.70
C ARG A 220 32.29 6.03 11.57
N VAL A 221 31.25 6.26 10.76
CA VAL A 221 31.24 5.78 9.38
C VAL A 221 31.77 6.92 8.54
N ALA A 222 32.98 6.69 8.00
CA ALA A 222 33.63 7.59 7.06
C ALA A 222 32.80 7.64 5.77
N CYS A 223 32.37 8.84 5.37
CA CYS A 223 32.02 9.10 3.97
C CYS A 223 33.30 8.96 3.14
N ALA A 224 33.46 7.83 2.45
CA ALA A 224 34.35 7.74 1.32
C ALA A 224 33.68 8.44 0.14
N ARG A 225 34.38 9.42 -0.43
CA ARG A 225 34.05 10.01 -1.73
C ARG A 225 34.25 8.95 -2.80
N PHE A 226 33.19 8.64 -3.55
CA PHE A 226 33.18 8.46 -5.01
C PHE A 226 31.80 8.85 -5.53
#